data_AF-A0A3D4LQU2-F1
#
_entry.id   AF-A0A3D4LQU2-F1
#
_cell.length_a   1.000
_cell.length_b   1.000
_cell.length_c   1.000
_cell.angle_alpha   90.00
_cell.angle_beta   90.00
_cell.angle_gamma   90.00
#
_symmetry.space_group_name_H-M   'P 1'
#
loop_
_entity.id
_entity.type
_entity.pdbx_description
1 polymer ?
#
loop_
_entity_poly.entity_id
_entity_poly.type
_entity_poly.pdbx_seq_one_letter_code
_entity_poly.pdbx_strand_id
1 'polypeptide(L)'
;MPYFNIVAETSENTVVTEYEPVKKRSDSYQSEAELEQEFISLLCEQGYEYLPIHTEKDLIANLRKKLEELNNYQFSDTEWDEFFINSVANPNEHIVEKTRTIQEDNVKNLKRDNGETKNITLID
;
A
#
# COMPACT_ATOMS: atom_id res chain seq x y z
N MET A 1 -12.91 -15.65 -12.97
CA MET A 1 -12.11 -14.45 -13.32
C MET A 1 -12.83 -13.27 -12.68
N PRO A 2 -12.26 -12.56 -11.70
CA PRO A 2 -12.88 -11.34 -11.22
C PRO A 2 -12.91 -10.34 -12.38
N TYR A 3 -14.10 -9.83 -12.67
CA TYR A 3 -14.32 -8.83 -13.72
C TYR A 3 -14.16 -7.48 -13.05
N PHE A 4 -13.04 -6.80 -13.29
CA PHE A 4 -12.79 -5.45 -12.77
C PHE A 4 -13.43 -4.42 -13.70
N ASN A 5 -14.01 -3.39 -13.12
CA ASN A 5 -14.62 -2.26 -13.81
C ASN A 5 -13.68 -1.05 -13.71
N ILE A 6 -12.55 -1.13 -14.41
CA ILE A 6 -11.46 -0.15 -14.29
C ILE A 6 -11.85 1.15 -15.01
N VAL A 7 -11.75 2.28 -14.30
CA VAL A 7 -12.09 3.61 -14.84
C VAL A 7 -11.12 4.03 -15.96
N ALA A 8 -9.84 3.76 -15.80
CA ALA A 8 -8.82 3.92 -16.83
C ALA A 8 -7.64 2.99 -16.53
N GLU A 9 -7.20 2.23 -17.53
CA GLU A 9 -5.99 1.41 -17.48
C GLU A 9 -5.13 1.77 -18.70
N THR A 10 -4.13 2.64 -18.53
CA THR A 10 -3.15 2.94 -19.59
C THR A 10 -1.77 3.10 -18.97
N SER A 11 -0.73 2.66 -19.70
CA SER A 11 0.67 2.84 -19.28
C SER A 11 1.24 4.22 -19.59
N GLU A 12 0.47 5.08 -20.29
CA GLU A 12 1.00 6.28 -20.94
C GLU A 12 0.51 7.57 -20.27
N ASN A 13 -0.77 7.64 -19.88
CA ASN A 13 -1.38 8.85 -19.36
C ASN A 13 -2.33 8.56 -18.19
N THR A 14 -2.24 9.38 -17.14
CA THR A 14 -3.19 9.40 -16.03
C THR A 14 -4.30 10.43 -16.20
N VAL A 15 -4.15 11.36 -17.16
CA VAL A 15 -5.14 12.37 -17.51
C VAL A 15 -6.01 11.84 -18.64
N VAL A 16 -7.29 11.58 -18.34
CA VAL A 16 -8.26 11.06 -19.30
C VAL A 16 -8.83 12.20 -20.15
N THR A 17 -8.85 12.04 -21.47
CA THR A 17 -9.39 13.06 -22.40
C THR A 17 -10.91 13.10 -22.43
N GLU A 18 -11.57 11.95 -22.29
CA GLU A 18 -13.03 11.80 -22.28
C GLU A 18 -13.46 10.83 -21.17
N TYR A 19 -14.37 11.25 -20.32
CA TYR A 19 -14.95 10.43 -19.26
C TYR A 19 -16.47 10.56 -19.31
N GLU A 20 -17.19 9.44 -19.43
CA GLU A 20 -18.64 9.43 -19.32
C GLU A 20 -19.03 9.36 -17.83
N PRO A 21 -19.58 10.45 -17.26
CA PRO A 21 -19.97 10.44 -15.86
C PRO A 21 -21.15 9.49 -15.66
N VAL A 22 -21.02 8.59 -14.68
CA VAL A 22 -22.13 7.76 -14.22
C VAL A 22 -23.21 8.69 -13.68
N LYS A 23 -24.39 8.68 -14.31
CA LYS A 23 -25.53 9.51 -13.91
C LYS A 23 -26.09 9.02 -12.58
N LYS A 24 -25.60 9.55 -11.46
CA LYS A 24 -26.26 9.40 -10.16
C LYS A 24 -27.40 10.41 -10.04
N ARG A 25 -28.62 9.91 -9.77
CA ARG A 25 -29.70 10.75 -9.24
C ARG A 25 -29.39 11.02 -7.77
N SER A 26 -28.93 12.24 -7.48
CA SER A 26 -28.70 12.71 -6.13
C SER A 26 -30.04 13.09 -5.48
N ASP A 27 -30.84 12.10 -5.07
CA ASP A 27 -32.15 12.37 -4.48
C ASP A 27 -32.14 12.43 -2.93
N SER A 28 -30.99 12.32 -2.25
CA SER A 28 -30.88 12.59 -0.81
C SER A 28 -29.43 12.78 -0.31
N TYR A 29 -29.26 13.47 0.82
CA TYR A 29 -28.01 13.47 1.60
C TYR A 29 -27.74 12.03 2.10
N GLN A 30 -26.64 11.44 1.65
CA GLN A 30 -26.15 10.14 2.15
C GLN A 30 -25.41 10.33 3.48
N SER A 31 -25.47 9.33 4.36
CA SER A 31 -24.65 9.29 5.58
C SER A 31 -23.18 8.93 5.28
N GLU A 32 -22.26 9.23 6.21
CA GLU A 32 -20.84 8.85 6.07
C GLU A 32 -20.65 7.34 5.91
N ALA A 33 -21.44 6.53 6.61
CA ALA A 33 -21.38 5.07 6.51
C ALA A 33 -21.81 4.56 5.13
N GLU A 34 -22.85 5.16 4.53
CA GLU A 34 -23.29 4.82 3.17
C GLU A 34 -22.26 5.25 2.13
N LEU A 35 -21.63 6.43 2.31
CA LEU A 35 -20.56 6.92 1.45
C LEU A 35 -19.30 6.03 1.54
N GLU A 36 -18.91 5.61 2.74
CA GLU A 36 -17.77 4.73 2.96
C GLU A 36 -17.98 3.36 2.32
N GLN A 37 -19.15 2.74 2.52
CA GLN A 37 -19.47 1.44 1.93
C GLN A 37 -19.45 1.49 0.40
N GLU A 38 -20.01 2.55 -0.18
CA GLU A 38 -19.99 2.74 -1.63
C GLU A 38 -18.56 2.97 -2.15
N PHE A 39 -17.74 3.75 -1.44
CA PHE A 39 -16.36 4.01 -1.82
C PHE A 39 -15.49 2.74 -1.78
N ILE A 40 -15.65 1.90 -0.76
CA ILE A 40 -14.97 0.60 -0.67
C ILE A 40 -15.36 -0.28 -1.87
N SER A 41 -16.65 -0.35 -2.20
CA SER A 41 -17.12 -1.12 -3.36
C SER A 41 -16.47 -0.64 -4.67
N LEU A 42 -16.42 0.68 -4.87
CA LEU A 42 -15.82 1.29 -6.06
C LEU A 42 -14.31 1.01 -6.17
N LEU A 43 -13.57 1.00 -5.06
CA LEU A 43 -12.16 0.63 -5.06
C LEU A 43 -11.97 -0.85 -5.36
N CYS A 44 -12.82 -1.73 -4.81
CA CYS A 44 -12.78 -3.16 -5.10
C CYS A 44 -13.05 -3.45 -6.58
N GLU A 45 -13.99 -2.73 -7.19
CA GLU A 45 -14.26 -2.81 -8.64
C GLU A 45 -13.04 -2.42 -9.48
N GLN A 46 -12.19 -1.52 -8.98
CA GLN A 46 -10.94 -1.10 -9.63
C GLN A 46 -9.74 -2.02 -9.33
N GLY A 47 -9.94 -3.12 -8.58
CA GLY A 47 -8.90 -4.10 -8.30
C GLY A 47 -8.16 -3.91 -6.98
N TYR A 48 -8.57 -2.96 -6.13
CA TYR A 48 -8.05 -2.86 -4.77
C TYR A 48 -8.62 -3.99 -3.90
N GLU A 49 -7.74 -4.69 -3.18
CA GLU A 49 -8.15 -5.71 -2.22
C GLU A 49 -8.59 -5.06 -0.90
N TYR A 50 -9.80 -5.35 -0.44
CA TYR A 50 -10.24 -4.96 0.89
C TYR A 50 -9.74 -5.93 1.96
N LEU A 51 -8.98 -5.42 2.92
CA LEU A 51 -8.45 -6.18 4.05
C LEU A 51 -9.04 -5.66 5.38
N PRO A 52 -9.76 -6.48 6.16
CA PRO A 52 -10.33 -6.06 7.44
C PRO A 52 -9.27 -6.07 8.56
N ILE A 53 -8.36 -5.10 8.53
CA ILE A 53 -7.27 -4.93 9.50
C ILE A 53 -7.73 -3.99 10.62
N HIS A 54 -7.72 -4.46 11.86
CA HIS A 54 -8.22 -3.69 13.01
C HIS A 54 -7.16 -3.47 14.10
N THR A 55 -5.96 -4.03 13.94
CA THR A 55 -4.87 -3.86 14.89
C THR A 55 -3.58 -3.47 14.18
N GLU A 56 -2.70 -2.76 14.89
CA GLU A 56 -1.37 -2.42 14.40
C GLU A 56 -0.56 -3.68 14.06
N LYS A 57 -0.68 -4.72 14.89
CA LYS A 57 0.01 -6.00 14.66
C LYS A 57 -0.38 -6.63 13.32
N ASP A 58 -1.66 -6.60 12.98
CA ASP A 58 -2.16 -7.11 11.71
C ASP A 58 -1.63 -6.29 10.52
N LEU A 59 -1.51 -4.96 10.69
CA LEU A 59 -0.93 -4.08 9.68
C LEU A 59 0.57 -4.37 9.45
N ILE A 60 1.33 -4.57 10.53
CA ILE A 60 2.76 -4.91 10.46
C ILE A 60 2.96 -6.27 9.79
N ALA A 61 2.13 -7.26 10.13
CA ALA A 61 2.18 -8.58 9.51
C ALA A 61 1.85 -8.53 8.01
N ASN A 62 0.85 -7.73 7.62
CA ASN A 62 0.52 -7.51 6.21
C ASN A 62 1.67 -6.81 5.47
N LEU A 63 2.27 -5.77 6.08
CA LEU A 63 3.42 -5.07 5.50
C LEU A 63 4.60 -6.01 5.24
N ARG A 64 4.95 -6.87 6.21
CA ARG A 64 5.99 -7.89 6.03
C ARG A 64 5.73 -8.73 4.80
N LYS A 65 4.53 -9.32 4.71
CA LYS A 65 4.15 -10.17 3.58
C LYS A 65 4.26 -9.44 2.23
N LYS A 66 3.82 -8.18 2.16
CA LYS A 66 3.90 -7.38 0.92
C LYS A 66 5.34 -7.01 0.53
N LEU A 67 6.20 -6.73 1.50
CA LEU A 67 7.63 -6.51 1.24
C LEU A 67 8.33 -7.80 0.81
N GLU A 68 7.97 -8.94 1.41
CA GLU A 68 8.47 -10.26 1.01
C GLU A 68 8.10 -10.61 -0.44
N GLU A 69 6.84 -10.38 -0.80
CA GLU A 69 6.31 -10.53 -2.17
C GLU A 69 7.07 -9.63 -3.16
N LEU A 70 7.21 -8.33 -2.84
CA LEU A 70 7.87 -7.35 -3.70
C LEU A 70 9.36 -7.67 -3.93
N ASN A 71 10.07 -8.11 -2.88
CA ASN A 71 11.52 -8.30 -2.93
C ASN A 71 11.95 -9.74 -3.25
N ASN A 72 10.99 -10.64 -3.47
CA ASN A 72 11.19 -12.08 -3.60
C ASN A 72 12.15 -12.59 -2.51
N TYR A 73 11.83 -12.26 -1.26
CA TYR A 73 12.66 -12.51 -0.09
C TYR A 73 11.79 -12.88 1.10
N GLN A 74 12.25 -13.81 1.95
CA GLN A 74 11.57 -14.16 3.18
C GLN A 74 12.42 -13.67 4.35
N PHE A 75 11.89 -12.79 5.20
CA PHE A 75 12.60 -12.36 6.39
C PHE A 75 12.56 -13.47 7.44
N SER A 76 13.63 -13.62 8.21
CA SER A 76 13.53 -14.23 9.54
C SER A 76 12.84 -13.26 10.51
N ASP A 77 12.38 -13.74 11.67
CA ASP A 77 11.73 -12.87 12.65
C ASP A 77 12.72 -11.82 13.19
N THR A 78 13.98 -12.20 13.39
CA THR A 78 15.05 -11.29 13.82
C THR A 78 15.35 -10.24 12.76
N GLU A 79 15.50 -10.65 11.50
CA GLU A 79 15.71 -9.73 10.38
C GLU A 79 14.55 -8.75 10.23
N TRP A 80 13.31 -9.23 10.36
CA TRP A 80 12.13 -8.40 10.25
C TRP A 80 12.06 -7.35 11.36
N ASP A 81 12.25 -7.75 12.62
CA ASP A 81 12.18 -6.84 13.75
C ASP A 81 13.25 -5.74 13.66
N GLU A 82 14.49 -6.12 13.32
CA GLU A 82 15.58 -5.16 13.11
C GLU A 82 15.31 -4.23 11.93
N PHE A 83 14.86 -4.76 10.79
CA PHE A 83 14.55 -3.97 9.60
C PHE A 83 13.42 -2.99 9.88
N PHE A 84 12.34 -3.47 10.50
CA PHE A 84 11.15 -2.68 10.79
C PHE A 84 11.50 -1.50 11.71
N ILE A 85 12.18 -1.74 12.83
CA ILE A 85 12.53 -0.69 13.78
C ILE A 85 13.52 0.31 13.18
N ASN A 86 14.50 -0.14 12.39
CA ASN A 86 15.54 0.76 11.90
C ASN A 86 15.17 1.52 10.62
N SER A 87 14.36 0.92 9.75
CA SER A 87 14.13 1.44 8.38
C SER A 87 12.69 1.86 8.10
N VAL A 88 11.69 1.30 8.79
CA VAL A 88 10.27 1.56 8.51
C VAL A 88 9.63 2.38 9.63
N ALA A 89 9.77 1.94 10.87
CA ALA A 89 9.12 2.49 12.06
C ALA A 89 10.15 3.00 13.09
N ASN A 90 11.21 3.64 12.60
CA ASN A 90 12.20 4.28 13.48
C ASN A 90 11.55 5.33 14.38
N PRO A 91 11.63 5.21 15.72
CA PRO A 91 10.99 6.14 16.65
C PRO A 91 11.51 7.58 16.55
N ASN A 92 12.70 7.78 15.98
CA ASN A 92 13.31 9.10 15.81
C ASN A 92 12.94 9.75 14.46
N GLU A 93 12.25 9.04 13.57
CA GLU A 93 11.85 9.55 12.26
C GLU A 93 10.39 10.02 12.31
N HIS A 94 10.15 11.22 11.78
CA HIS A 94 8.83 11.84 11.73
C HIS A 94 8.35 11.96 10.28
N ILE A 95 7.24 12.67 10.09
CA ILE A 95 6.57 12.80 8.78
C ILE A 95 7.51 13.25 7.65
N VAL A 96 8.52 14.06 7.94
CA VAL A 96 9.49 14.55 6.95
C VAL A 96 10.41 13.41 6.50
N GLU A 97 10.98 12.65 7.43
CA GLU A 97 11.85 11.51 7.14
C GLU A 97 11.09 10.37 6.45
N LYS A 98 9.83 10.15 6.83
CA LYS A 98 8.94 9.18 6.14
C LYS A 98 8.66 9.62 4.71
N THR A 99 8.38 10.90 4.49
CA THR A 99 8.18 11.44 3.13
C THR A 99 9.43 11.25 2.28
N ARG A 100 10.61 11.56 2.82
CA ARG A 100 11.89 11.35 2.13
C ARG A 100 12.13 9.88 1.81
N THR A 101 11.81 8.98 2.73
CA THR A 101 11.92 7.53 2.50
C THR A 101 11.06 7.08 1.32
N ILE A 102 9.85 7.60 1.16
CA ILE A 102 8.99 7.22 0.03
C ILE A 102 9.47 7.85 -1.29
N GLN A 103 9.93 9.11 -1.26
CA GLN A 103 10.22 9.89 -2.47
C GLN A 103 11.65 9.74 -2.99
N GLU A 104 12.63 9.54 -2.10
CA GLU A 104 14.06 9.57 -2.43
C GLU A 104 14.81 8.31 -2.00
N ASP A 105 14.43 7.71 -0.87
CA ASP A 105 15.17 6.63 -0.22
C ASP A 105 14.30 5.39 -0.01
N ASN A 106 13.64 4.97 -1.10
CA ASN A 106 12.69 3.85 -1.12
C ASN A 106 13.38 2.48 -1.12
N VAL A 107 14.71 2.43 -1.14
CA VAL A 107 15.50 1.19 -1.08
C VAL A 107 16.36 1.21 0.18
N LYS A 108 16.10 0.28 1.10
CA LYS A 108 16.74 0.22 2.42
C LYS A 108 17.66 -0.99 2.52
N ASN A 109 18.77 -0.84 3.24
CA ASN A 109 19.73 -1.93 3.45
C ASN A 109 19.30 -2.82 4.63
N LEU A 110 19.06 -4.09 4.36
CA LEU A 110 18.91 -5.15 5.35
C LEU A 110 20.28 -5.81 5.60
N LYS A 111 20.69 -5.92 6.86
CA LYS A 111 21.75 -6.84 7.26
C LYS A 111 21.11 -8.20 7.56
N ARG A 112 21.49 -9.20 6.80
CA ARG A 112 20.98 -10.56 6.93
C ARG A 112 21.64 -11.27 8.11
N ASP A 113 21.01 -12.33 8.60
CA ASP A 113 21.55 -13.15 9.69
C ASP A 113 22.92 -13.77 9.34
N ASN A 114 23.21 -13.94 8.04
CA ASN A 114 24.50 -14.45 7.54
C ASN A 114 25.59 -13.36 7.43
N GLY A 115 25.30 -12.11 7.80
CA GLY A 115 26.21 -10.97 7.74
C GLY A 115 26.29 -10.27 6.38
N GLU A 116 25.58 -10.74 5.36
CA GLU A 116 25.49 -10.07 4.07
C GLU A 116 24.48 -8.91 4.10
N THR A 117 24.68 -7.94 3.22
CA THR A 117 23.72 -6.85 3.02
C THR A 117 22.83 -7.14 1.81
N LYS A 118 21.52 -6.99 1.96
CA LYS A 118 20.55 -7.05 0.86
C LYS A 118 19.79 -5.72 0.79
N ASN A 119 19.55 -5.25 -0.43
CA ASN A 119 18.70 -4.08 -0.66
C ASN A 119 17.23 -4.52 -0.68
N ILE A 120 16.40 -3.83 0.10
CA ILE A 120 14.95 -4.04 0.21
C ILE A 120 14.25 -2.80 -0.34
N THR A 121 13.55 -2.97 -1.46
CA THR A 121 12.71 -1.95 -2.08
C THR A 121 11.37 -1.87 -1.36
N LEU A 122 10.90 -0.67 -1.04
CA LEU A 122 9.61 -0.41 -0.38
C LEU A 122 8.48 -0.19 -1.39
N ILE A 123 8.80 0.43 -2.53
CA ILE A 123 7.89 0.71 -3.65
C ILE A 123 8.71 0.63 -4.95
N ASP A 124 8.17 -0.03 -5.98
CA ASP A 124 8.73 -0.13 -7.34
C ASP A 124 7.95 0.78 -8.31
#